data_AF-A0A949IFR4-F1
#
_entry.id   AF-A0A949IFR4-F1
#
_cell.length_a   1.000
_cell.length_b   1.000
_cell.length_c   1.000
_cell.angle_alpha   90.00
_cell.angle_beta   90.00
_cell.angle_gamma   90.00
#
_symmetry.space_group_name_H-M   'P 1'
#
loop_
_entity.id
_entity.type
_entity.pdbx_description
1 polymer ?
#
loop_
_entity_poly.entity_id
_entity_poly.type
_entity_poly.pdbx_seq_one_letter_code
_entity_poly.pdbx_strand_id
1 'polypeptide(L)'
;MEDPLAAIRATFFQECEEQLAELESGLIAMESGIADIETVNAVFRAVHSMKGGAGIFGLDSLVRFSHIFETALDKVRSGTLLITSPVV
;
A
#
# COMPACT_ATOMS: atom_id res chain seq x y z
N MET A 1 21.23 -26.91 2.09
CA MET A 1 19.91 -26.87 2.75
C MET A 1 19.24 -25.62 2.25
N GLU A 2 18.13 -25.75 1.53
CA GLU A 2 17.39 -24.61 0.99
C GLU A 2 16.78 -23.85 2.17
N ASP A 3 16.95 -22.53 2.20
CA ASP A 3 16.40 -21.66 3.26
C ASP A 3 14.87 -21.69 3.16
N PRO A 4 14.14 -22.29 4.14
CA PRO A 4 12.69 -22.38 4.09
C PRO A 4 12.01 -21.00 4.02
N LEU A 5 12.68 -19.96 4.52
CA LEU A 5 12.19 -18.60 4.50
C LEU A 5 12.32 -17.96 3.11
N ALA A 6 13.22 -18.46 2.26
CA ALA A 6 13.43 -17.90 0.93
C ALA A 6 12.22 -18.08 0.01
N ALA A 7 11.56 -19.24 0.06
CA ALA A 7 10.34 -19.48 -0.72
C ALA A 7 9.18 -18.59 -0.26
N ILE A 8 8.96 -18.47 1.06
CA ILE A 8 7.90 -17.62 1.62
C ILE A 8 8.18 -16.14 1.31
N ARG A 9 9.46 -15.72 1.35
CA ARG A 9 9.86 -14.36 0.98
C ARG A 9 9.62 -14.08 -0.50
N ALA A 10 9.85 -15.05 -1.38
CA ALA A 10 9.54 -14.90 -2.80
C ALA A 10 8.03 -14.72 -3.03
N THR A 11 7.19 -15.52 -2.36
CA THR A 11 5.73 -15.34 -2.38
C THR A 11 5.33 -13.96 -1.88
N PHE A 12 5.92 -13.47 -0.79
CA PHE A 12 5.64 -12.12 -0.29
C PHE A 12 5.96 -11.02 -1.31
N PHE A 13 7.09 -11.12 -2.03
CA PHE A 13 7.41 -10.13 -3.06
C PHE A 13 6.44 -10.21 -4.25
N GLN A 14 6.00 -11.42 -4.62
CA GLN A 14 4.95 -11.58 -5.64
C GLN A 14 3.62 -10.94 -5.19
N GLU A 15 3.20 -11.17 -3.94
CA GLU A 15 2.02 -10.49 -3.37
C GLU A 15 2.20 -8.96 -3.36
N CYS A 16 3.41 -8.46 -3.07
CA CYS A 16 3.68 -7.03 -3.14
C CYS A 16 3.53 -6.46 -4.55
N GLU A 17 3.88 -7.21 -5.60
CA GLU A 17 3.66 -6.78 -6.98
C GLU A 17 2.16 -6.63 -7.29
N GLU A 18 1.33 -7.56 -6.82
CA GLU A 18 -0.13 -7.47 -6.95
C GLU A 18 -0.70 -6.28 -6.18
N GLN A 19 -0.24 -6.06 -4.94
CA GLN A 19 -0.66 -4.89 -4.15
C GLN A 19 -0.19 -3.57 -4.76
N LEU A 20 1.00 -3.53 -5.38
CA LEU A 20 1.52 -2.35 -6.08
C LEU A 20 0.66 -1.99 -7.30
N ALA A 21 0.20 -2.98 -8.06
CA ALA A 21 -0.70 -2.75 -9.20
C ALA A 21 -2.05 -2.17 -8.75
N GLU A 22 -2.63 -2.70 -7.67
CA GLU A 22 -3.87 -2.17 -7.08
C GLU A 22 -3.68 -0.74 -6.55
N LEU A 23 -2.56 -0.49 -5.87
CA LEU A 23 -2.18 0.83 -5.38
C LEU A 23 -2.05 1.84 -6.53
N GLU A 24 -1.34 1.49 -7.60
CA GLU A 24 -1.15 2.37 -8.76
C GLU A 24 -2.49 2.71 -9.43
N SER A 25 -3.32 1.70 -9.70
CA SER A 25 -4.63 1.91 -10.32
C SER A 25 -5.53 2.80 -9.47
N GLY A 26 -5.57 2.56 -8.16
CA GLY A 26 -6.36 3.37 -7.24
C GLY A 26 -5.84 4.81 -7.11
N LEU A 27 -4.52 5.03 -7.11
CA LEU A 27 -3.94 6.38 -7.09
C LEU A 27 -4.28 7.17 -8.36
N ILE A 28 -4.24 6.54 -9.54
CA ILE A 28 -4.66 7.18 -10.80
C ILE A 28 -6.14 7.56 -10.77
N ALA A 29 -7.00 6.69 -10.23
CA ALA A 29 -8.42 6.98 -10.07
C ALA A 29 -8.67 8.14 -9.08
N MET A 30 -7.90 8.19 -7.99
CA MET A 30 -7.91 9.30 -7.03
C MET A 30 -7.49 10.61 -7.67
N GLU A 31 -6.41 10.61 -8.44
CA GLU A 31 -5.94 11.79 -9.15
C GLU A 31 -6.95 12.30 -10.20
N SER A 32 -7.60 11.37 -10.91
CA SER A 32 -8.59 11.70 -11.94
C SER A 32 -9.92 12.21 -11.39
N GLY A 33 -10.09 12.26 -10.06
CA GLY A 33 -11.35 12.65 -9.40
C GLY A 33 -12.46 11.60 -9.54
N ILE A 34 -12.11 10.36 -9.91
CA ILE A 34 -13.04 9.24 -10.09
C ILE A 34 -13.14 8.40 -8.81
N ALA A 35 -12.25 8.62 -7.83
CA ALA A 35 -12.23 7.82 -6.61
C ALA A 35 -13.39 8.11 -5.66
N ASP A 36 -14.11 7.05 -5.35
CA ASP A 36 -14.99 6.97 -4.19
C ASP A 36 -14.23 6.46 -2.96
N ILE A 37 -14.95 6.35 -1.83
CA ILE A 37 -14.38 5.84 -0.59
C ILE A 37 -13.89 4.39 -0.72
N GLU A 38 -14.48 3.60 -1.61
CA GLU A 38 -14.06 2.21 -1.85
C GLU A 38 -12.70 2.14 -2.54
N THR A 39 -12.45 3.04 -3.49
CA THR A 39 -11.14 3.20 -4.14
C THR A 39 -10.06 3.54 -3.11
N VAL A 40 -10.34 4.51 -2.22
CA VAL A 40 -9.41 4.89 -1.14
C VAL A 40 -9.19 3.73 -0.16
N ASN A 41 -10.25 2.97 0.16
CA ASN A 41 -10.16 1.79 1.02
C ASN A 41 -9.33 0.66 0.37
N ALA A 42 -9.44 0.46 -0.94
CA ALA A 42 -8.65 -0.52 -1.67
C ALA A 42 -7.16 -0.18 -1.62
N VAL A 43 -6.81 1.06 -1.94
CA VAL A 43 -5.45 1.60 -1.84
C VAL A 43 -4.89 1.47 -0.42
N PHE A 44 -5.69 1.78 0.60
CA PHE A 44 -5.30 1.60 2.00
C PHE A 44 -5.00 0.13 2.34
N ARG A 45 -5.86 -0.81 1.92
CA ARG A 45 -5.66 -2.25 2.16
C ARG A 45 -4.39 -2.76 1.48
N ALA A 46 -4.09 -2.29 0.27
CA ALA A 46 -2.88 -2.71 -0.44
C ALA A 46 -1.61 -2.35 0.33
N VAL A 47 -1.52 -1.10 0.79
CA VAL A 47 -0.41 -0.62 1.62
C VAL A 47 -0.36 -1.36 2.97
N HIS A 48 -1.50 -1.60 3.60
CA HIS A 48 -1.59 -2.30 4.88
C HIS A 48 -1.05 -3.73 4.80
N SER A 49 -1.41 -4.46 3.74
CA SER A 49 -0.93 -5.82 3.48
C SER A 49 0.58 -5.86 3.26
N MET A 50 1.13 -4.94 2.44
CA MET A 50 2.57 -4.81 2.23
C MET A 50 3.32 -4.56 3.54
N LYS A 51 2.82 -3.65 4.39
CA LYS A 51 3.42 -3.37 5.71
C LYS A 51 3.43 -4.61 6.60
N GLY A 52 2.31 -5.33 6.67
CA GLY A 52 2.15 -6.54 7.47
C GLY A 52 3.17 -7.61 7.08
N GLY A 53 3.28 -7.90 5.79
CA GLY A 53 4.27 -8.85 5.27
C GLY A 53 5.71 -8.36 5.49
N ALA A 54 5.99 -7.08 5.26
CA ALA A 54 7.31 -6.50 5.51
C ALA A 54 7.77 -6.66 6.97
N GLY A 55 6.83 -6.56 7.93
CA GLY A 55 7.11 -6.77 9.35
C GLY A 55 7.52 -8.20 9.68
N ILE A 56 6.96 -9.21 9.00
CA ILE A 56 7.32 -10.63 9.19
C ILE A 56 8.78 -10.90 8.78
N PHE A 57 9.26 -10.23 7.72
CA PHE A 57 10.61 -10.41 7.20
C PHE A 57 11.64 -9.40 7.75
N GLY A 58 11.25 -8.53 8.70
CA GLY A 58 12.15 -7.50 9.25
C GLY A 58 12.61 -6.46 8.23
N LEU A 59 11.79 -6.18 7.21
CA LEU A 59 12.09 -5.20 6.16
C LEU A 59 11.76 -3.79 6.64
N ASP A 60 12.50 -3.29 7.63
CA ASP A 60 12.16 -2.07 8.36
C ASP A 60 12.00 -0.82 7.47
N SER A 61 12.77 -0.73 6.39
CA SER A 61 12.63 0.38 5.43
C SER A 61 11.28 0.35 4.72
N LEU A 62 10.80 -0.83 4.34
CA LEU A 62 9.48 -0.99 3.71
C LEU A 62 8.36 -0.75 4.72
N VAL A 63 8.50 -1.26 5.95
CA VAL A 63 7.55 -0.99 7.05
C VAL A 63 7.39 0.51 7.28
N ARG A 64 8.50 1.26 7.41
CA ARG A 64 8.46 2.72 7.63
C ARG A 64 7.82 3.45 6.46
N PHE A 65 8.16 3.07 5.22
CA PHE A 65 7.57 3.66 4.03
C PHE A 65 6.06 3.44 3.97
N SER A 66 5.60 2.20 4.10
CA SER A 66 4.18 1.86 4.06
C SER A 66 3.38 2.54 5.18
N HIS A 67 3.97 2.69 6.37
CA HIS A 67 3.31 3.38 7.48
C HIS A 67 3.06 4.89 7.22
N ILE A 68 4.00 5.57 6.54
CA ILE A 68 3.79 6.97 6.12
C ILE A 68 2.59 7.05 5.16
N PHE A 69 2.53 6.11 4.22
CA PHE A 69 1.46 6.03 3.23
C PHE A 69 0.09 5.74 3.87
N GLU A 70 0.02 4.77 4.79
CA GLU A 70 -1.21 4.51 5.58
C GLU A 70 -1.67 5.74 6.34
N THR A 71 -0.76 6.47 6.98
CA THR A 71 -1.09 7.68 7.75
C THR A 71 -1.67 8.76 6.84
N ALA A 72 -1.16 8.91 5.63
CA ALA A 72 -1.70 9.86 4.66
C ALA A 72 -3.09 9.43 4.18
N LEU A 73 -3.26 8.16 3.82
CA LEU A 73 -4.53 7.61 3.35
C LEU A 73 -5.61 7.61 4.45
N ASP A 74 -5.24 7.42 5.70
CA ASP A 74 -6.17 7.53 6.84
C ASP A 74 -6.74 8.94 6.98
N LYS A 75 -5.93 9.97 6.72
CA LYS A 75 -6.40 11.37 6.66
C LYS A 75 -7.37 11.60 5.51
N VAL A 76 -7.11 10.99 4.35
CA VAL A 76 -8.03 11.03 3.21
C VAL A 76 -9.36 10.35 3.56
N ARG A 77 -9.33 9.15 4.15
CA ARG A 77 -10.52 8.38 4.56
C ARG A 77 -11.36 9.10 5.61
N SER A 78 -10.72 9.79 6.54
CA SER A 78 -11.38 10.61 7.56
C SER A 78 -11.88 11.96 7.05
N GLY A 79 -11.63 12.30 5.78
CA GLY A 79 -11.98 13.59 5.19
C GLY A 79 -11.17 14.77 5.72
N THR A 80 -10.08 14.52 6.44
CA THR A 80 -9.19 15.55 7.00
C THR A 80 -8.11 15.99 6.02
N LEU A 81 -7.90 15.23 4.94
CA LEU A 81 -7.05 15.58 3.81
C LEU A 81 -7.86 15.44 2.51
N LEU A 82 -7.95 16.52 1.74
CA LEU A 82 -8.55 16.49 0.40
C LEU A 82 -7.53 15.98 -0.61
N ILE A 83 -7.99 15.18 -1.57
CA ILE A 83 -7.19 14.75 -2.72
C ILE A 83 -7.10 15.94 -3.68
N THR A 84 -5.90 16.47 -3.91
CA THR A 84 -5.65 17.65 -4.76
C THR A 84 -4.57 17.35 -5.79
N SER A 85 -4.79 17.54 -7.09
CA SER A 85 -3.70 17.38 -8.07
C SER A 85 -2.70 18.57 -8.02
N PRO A 86 -1.38 18.33 -8.05
CA PRO A 86 -0.73 17.04 -7.86
C PRO A 86 -0.60 16.72 -6.36
N VAL A 87 -1.07 15.53 -5.93
CA VAL A 87 -0.82 15.01 -4.57
C VAL A 87 0.65 14.56 -4.45
N VAL A 88 1.36 14.47 -5.58
CA VAL A 88 2.78 14.11 -5.71
C VAL A 88 3.46 15.00 -6.74
#